data_AF-A0A6H9HUS5-F1
#
_entry.id   AF-A0A6H9HUS5-F1
#
_cell.length_a   1.000
_cell.length_b   1.000
_cell.length_c   1.000
_cell.angle_alpha   90.00
_cell.angle_beta   90.00
_cell.angle_gamma   90.00
#
_symmetry.space_group_name_H-M   'P 1'
#
loop_
_entity.id
_entity.type
_entity.pdbx_description
1 polymer ?
#
loop_
_entity_poly.entity_id
_entity_poly.type
_entity_poly.pdbx_seq_one_letter_code
_entity_poly.pdbx_strand_id
1 'polypeptide(L)' 'MKLLSPGIRSLLAANFEHWVRNPRFDPFPLVRLFNPTGRAVWLVSELYADDDTLFGLC' A
#
# COMPACT_ATOMS: atom_id res chain seq x y z
N MET A 1 15.54 -8.57 -1.03
CA MET A 1 15.06 -8.25 0.33
C MET A 1 13.58 -7.91 0.22
N LYS A 2 12.67 -8.61 0.90
CA LYS A 2 11.23 -8.29 0.86
C LYS A 2 10.89 -7.33 2.00
N LEU A 3 10.48 -6.10 1.67
CA LEU A 3 10.14 -5.04 2.63
C LEU A 3 8.81 -5.31 3.36
N LEU A 4 7.92 -6.09 2.75
CA LEU A 4 6.58 -6.38 3.25
C LEU A 4 6.43 -7.86 3.58
N SER A 5 5.75 -8.16 4.69
CA SER A 5 5.36 -9.53 5.01
C SER A 5 4.28 -10.02 4.03
N PRO A 6 4.18 -11.34 3.77
CA PRO A 6 3.14 -11.87 2.89
C PRO A 6 1.72 -11.45 3.31
N GLY A 7 1.42 -11.43 4.61
CA GLY A 7 0.10 -11.02 5.12
C GLY A 7 -0.23 -9.56 4.82
N ILE A 8 0.75 -8.65 4.97
CA ILE A 8 0.56 -7.24 4.63
C ILE A 8 0.34 -7.07 3.12
N ARG A 9 1.08 -7.81 2.28
CA ARG A 9 0.87 -7.77 0.82
C ARG A 9 -0.53 -8.24 0.44
N SER A 10 -1.01 -9.32 1.05
CA SER A 10 -2.38 -9.81 0.81
C SER A 10 -3.44 -8.77 1.20
N LEU A 11 -3.27 -8.06 2.32
CA LEU A 11 -4.21 -7.01 2.73
C LEU A 11 -4.18 -5.79 1.79
N LEU A 12 -2.99 -5.35 1.38
CA LEU A 12 -2.83 -4.24 0.43
C LEU A 12 -3.42 -4.58 -0.95
N ALA A 13 -3.24 -5.82 -1.42
CA ALA A 13 -3.85 -6.29 -2.66
C ALA A 13 -5.38 -6.36 -2.55
N ALA A 14 -5.91 -6.80 -1.39
CA ALA A 14 -7.34 -6.81 -1.13
C ALA A 14 -7.94 -5.39 -1.16
N ASN A 15 -7.21 -4.38 -0.66
CA ASN A 15 -7.63 -2.99 -0.77
C ASN A 15 -7.71 -2.53 -2.24
N PHE A 16 -6.71 -2.86 -3.06
CA PHE A 16 -6.72 -2.57 -4.51
C PHE A 16 -7.92 -3.21 -5.22
N GLU A 17 -8.16 -4.51 -4.98
CA GLU A 17 -9.29 -5.24 -5.56
C GLU A 17 -10.65 -4.64 -5.18
N HIS A 18 -10.78 -4.11 -3.95
CA HIS A 18 -11.98 -3.42 -3.51
C HIS A 18 -12.13 -2.06 -4.21
N TRP A 19 -11.05 -1.30 -4.34
CA TRP A 19 -11.04 -0.02 -5.06
C TRP A 19 -11.43 -0.19 -6.53
N VAL A 20 -10.94 -1.24 -7.22
CA VAL A 20 -11.32 -1.55 -8.61
C VAL A 20 -12.83 -1.75 -8.76
N ARG A 21 -13.48 -2.37 -7.77
CA ARG A 21 -14.94 -2.62 -7.76
C ARG A 21 -15.73 -1.39 -7.30
N ASN A 22 -15.13 -0.54 -6.49
CA ASN A 22 -15.73 0.65 -5.92
C ASN A 22 -14.70 1.79 -5.82
N PRO A 23 -14.58 2.65 -6.84
CA PRO A 23 -13.60 3.75 -6.86
C PRO A 23 -13.77 4.79 -5.75
N ARG A 24 -14.86 4.73 -4.95
CA ARG A 24 -15.07 5.57 -3.76
C ARG A 24 -14.56 4.91 -2.47
N PHE A 25 -14.03 3.70 -2.54
CA PHE A 25 -13.41 3.04 -1.40
C PHE A 25 -12.13 3.79 -1.01
N ASP A 26 -12.05 4.21 0.24
CA ASP A 26 -10.93 4.99 0.80
C ASP A 26 -10.35 4.22 2.00
N PRO A 27 -9.46 3.24 1.77
CA PRO A 27 -8.92 2.40 2.83
C PRO A 27 -7.96 3.16 3.73
N PHE A 28 -7.97 2.81 5.02
CA PHE A 28 -6.91 3.26 5.92
C PHE A 28 -5.54 2.70 5.50
N PRO A 29 -4.45 3.49 5.62
CA PRO A 29 -3.11 3.00 5.39
C PRO A 29 -2.76 1.82 6.31
N LEU A 30 -2.13 0.79 5.74
CA LEU A 30 -1.74 -0.43 6.45
C LEU A 30 -0.24 -0.47 6.76
N VAL A 31 0.57 0.31 6.04
CA VAL A 31 2.03 0.31 6.19
C VAL A 31 2.54 1.72 6.27
N ARG A 32 3.52 1.91 7.17
CA ARG A 32 4.29 3.15 7.31
C ARG A 32 5.75 2.87 6.99
N LEU A 33 6.26 3.44 5.90
CA LEU A 33 7.65 3.29 5.48
C LEU A 33 8.43 4.59 5.73
N PHE A 34 9.67 4.46 6.19
CA PHE A 34 10.56 5.61 6.35
C PHE A 34 11.25 5.92 5.03
N ASN A 35 11.28 7.20 4.65
CA ASN A 35 12.11 7.64 3.54
C ASN A 35 13.59 7.69 3.99
N PRO A 36 14.51 6.94 3.35
CA PRO A 36 15.92 6.95 3.75
C PRO A 36 16.66 8.26 3.42
N THR A 37 16.08 9.14 2.60
CA THR A 37 16.72 10.39 2.14
C THR A 37 16.20 11.65 2.85
N GLY A 38 15.24 11.52 3.78
CA GLY A 38 14.66 12.68 4.46
C GLY A 38 13.73 12.33 5.62
N ARG A 39 13.01 13.34 6.14
CA ARG A 39 12.07 13.17 7.28
C ARG A 39 10.67 12.72 6.88
N ALA A 40 10.43 12.53 5.58
CA ALA A 40 9.13 12.12 5.06
C ALA A 40 8.83 10.66 5.40
N VAL A 41 7.54 10.34 5.43
CA VAL A 41 7.03 9.01 5.73
C VAL A 41 6.02 8.65 4.66
N TRP A 42 6.11 7.44 4.11
CA TRP A 42 5.10 6.95 3.19
C TRP A 42 4.05 6.14 3.94
N LEU A 43 2.78 6.51 3.77
CA LEU A 43 1.63 5.78 4.27
C LEU A 43 0.98 5.04 3.11
N VAL A 44 1.07 3.72 3.11
CA VAL A 44 0.68 2.87 1.98
C VAL A 44 -0.64 2.16 2.28
N SER A 45 -1.55 2.20 1.32
CA SER A 45 -2.92 1.68 1.43
C SER A 45 -3.23 0.57 0.41
N GLU A 46 -2.57 0.51 -0.75
CA GLU A 46 -2.83 -0.49 -1.79
C GLU A 46 -1.53 -1.03 -2.41
N LEU A 47 -1.62 -2.26 -2.91
CA LEU A 47 -0.63 -2.91 -3.78
C LEU A 47 -1.32 -3.25 -5.10
N TYR A 48 -0.77 -2.77 -6.20
CA TYR A 48 -1.36 -2.97 -7.52
C TYR A 48 -1.13 -4.40 -8.03
N ALA A 49 -1.88 -4.76 -9.08
CA ALA A 49 -1.87 -6.11 -9.66
C ALA A 49 -0.51 -6.56 -10.26
N ASP A 50 0.43 -5.63 -10.45
CA ASP A 50 1.81 -5.94 -10.85
C ASP A 50 2.65 -6.53 -9.71
N ASP A 51 2.09 -6.62 -8.50
CA ASP A 51 2.73 -7.11 -7.28
C ASP A 51 4.00 -6.32 -6.89
N ASP A 52 4.14 -5.08 -7.38
CA ASP A 52 5.33 -4.25 -7.12
C ASP A 52 4.98 -2.78 -6.81
N THR A 53 3.96 -2.22 -7.47
CA THR A 53 3.60 -0.81 -7.30
C THR A 53 2.71 -0.60 -6.08
N LEU A 54 3.13 0.32 -5.19
CA LEU A 54 2.38 0.72 -4.00
C LEU A 54 1.73 2.09 -4.19
N PHE A 55 0.49 2.23 -3.72
CA PHE A 55 -0.21 3.53 -3.65
C PHE A 55 -0.28 4.03 -2.21
N GLY A 56 -0.17 5.35 -2.02
CA GLY A 56 -0.17 5.95 -0.70
C GLY A 56 0.13 7.45 -0.67
N LEU A 57 0.20 7.99 0.54
CA LEU A 57 0.52 9.39 0.83
C LEU A 57 2.00 9.54 1.22
N CYS A 58 2.58 10.71 0.94
CA CYS A 58 3.96 11.10 1.26
C CYS A 58 4.00 12.41 2.07
#